data_AF-A0A6V7HWH9-F1
#
_entry.id   AF-A0A6V7HWH9-F1
#
_cell.length_a   1.000
_cell.length_b   1.000
_cell.length_c   1.000
_cell.angle_alpha   90.00
_cell.angle_beta   90.00
_cell.angle_gamma   90.00
#
_symmetry.space_group_name_H-M   'P 1'
#
loop_
_entity.id
_entity.type
_entity.pdbx_description
1 polymer ?
#
loop_
_entity_poly.entity_id
_entity_poly.type
_entity_poly.pdbx_seq_one_letter_code
_entity_poly.pdbx_strand_id
1 'polypeptide(L)' 'MTRAQLPLAYKLPIERKKFDEKDREAYSRLIRSVVQSFIDARRTKISTDKMLKDVNDIVNFEIKLSK' A
#
# COMPACT_ATOMS: atom_id res chain seq x y z
N MET A 1 -10.82 1.96 -41.18
CA MET A 1 -10.24 1.44 -39.92
C MET A 1 -9.96 2.61 -38.99
N THR A 2 -10.91 2.95 -38.13
CA THR A 2 -10.80 4.08 -37.20
C THR A 2 -10.17 3.57 -35.91
N ARG A 3 -8.94 4.03 -35.61
CA ARG A 3 -8.27 3.79 -34.32
C ARG A 3 -9.13 4.43 -33.23
N ALA A 4 -9.64 3.62 -32.30
CA ALA A 4 -10.26 4.14 -31.08
C ALA A 4 -9.19 4.93 -30.33
N GLN A 5 -9.33 6.26 -30.27
CA GLN A 5 -8.52 7.06 -29.38
C GLN A 5 -8.92 6.65 -27.96
N LEU A 6 -8.00 5.99 -27.25
CA LEU A 6 -8.14 5.74 -25.83
C LEU A 6 -8.51 7.08 -25.19
N PRO A 7 -9.60 7.16 -24.41
CA PRO A 7 -9.92 8.40 -23.72
C PRO A 7 -8.68 8.76 -22.91
N LEU A 8 -8.05 9.88 -23.30
CA LEU A 8 -6.98 10.52 -22.54
C LEU A 8 -7.39 10.38 -21.10
N ALA A 9 -6.61 9.65 -20.31
CA ALA A 9 -6.81 9.52 -18.88
C ALA A 9 -6.91 10.95 -18.39
N TYR A 10 -8.15 11.45 -18.30
CA TYR A 10 -8.46 12.77 -17.85
C TYR A 10 -7.70 12.83 -16.56
N LYS A 11 -6.82 13.83 -16.47
CA LYS A 11 -6.10 14.25 -15.30
C LYS A 11 -7.04 14.09 -14.12
N LEU A 12 -7.08 12.89 -13.55
CA LEU A 12 -7.53 12.72 -12.20
C LEU A 12 -6.50 13.59 -11.51
N PRO A 13 -6.91 14.67 -10.83
CA PRO A 13 -6.07 15.15 -9.78
C PRO A 13 -6.09 14.00 -8.78
N ILE A 14 -5.28 12.96 -9.06
CA ILE A 14 -4.67 12.18 -8.02
C ILE A 14 -3.78 13.24 -7.40
N GLU A 15 -4.39 14.08 -6.56
CA GLU A 15 -3.68 14.75 -5.50
C GLU A 15 -2.94 13.58 -4.87
N ARG A 16 -1.65 13.47 -5.19
CA ARG A 16 -0.75 12.62 -4.46
C ARG A 16 -0.73 13.26 -3.10
N LYS A 17 -1.75 12.95 -2.30
CA LYS A 17 -1.88 13.38 -0.93
C LYS A 17 -0.62 12.81 -0.32
N LYS A 18 0.34 13.69 -0.07
CA LYS A 18 1.64 13.28 0.45
C LYS A 18 1.33 12.49 1.69
N PHE A 19 1.87 11.28 1.76
CA PHE A 19 1.67 10.42 2.90
C PHE A 19 2.18 11.18 4.13
N ASP A 20 1.26 11.72 4.92
CA ASP A 20 1.60 12.51 6.09
C ASP A 20 2.06 11.54 7.19
N GLU A 21 3.10 11.92 7.94
CA GLU A 21 3.64 11.10 9.04
C GLU A 21 2.54 10.73 10.07
N LYS A 22 1.47 11.54 10.16
CA LYS A 22 0.29 11.29 10.99
C LYS A 22 -0.53 10.08 10.54
N ASP A 23 -0.55 9.78 9.25
CA ASP A 23 -1.28 8.66 8.66
C ASP A 23 -0.49 7.35 8.74
N ARG A 24 0.80 7.43 9.07
CA ARG A 24 1.72 6.29 9.16
C ARG A 24 1.22 5.17 10.06
N GLU A 25 0.73 5.52 11.24
CA GLU A 25 0.28 4.53 12.21
C GLU A 25 -1.01 3.83 11.75
N ALA A 26 -1.97 4.59 11.25
CA ALA A 26 -3.23 4.07 10.71
C ALA A 26 -2.98 3.15 9.50
N TYR A 27 -2.08 3.55 8.61
CA TYR A 27 -1.69 2.77 7.44
C TYR A 27 -0.95 1.48 7.82
N SER A 28 -0.03 1.56 8.79
CA SER A 28 0.70 0.38 9.29
C SER A 28 -0.24 -0.64 9.92
N ARG A 29 -1.28 -0.18 10.66
CA ARG A 29 -2.34 -1.03 11.21
C ARG A 29 -3.16 -1.69 10.09
N LEU A 30 -3.50 -0.94 9.04
CA LEU A 30 -4.28 -1.45 7.91
C LEU A 30 -3.52 -2.54 7.16
N ILE A 31 -2.25 -2.29 6.81
CA ILE A 31 -1.41 -3.31 6.16
C ILE A 31 -1.27 -4.54 7.06
N ARG A 32 -1.01 -4.36 8.37
CA ARG A 32 -0.91 -5.49 9.30
C ARG A 32 -2.19 -6.33 9.31
N SER A 33 -3.36 -5.71 9.34
CA SER A 33 -4.65 -6.39 9.33
C SER A 33 -4.89 -7.19 8.05
N VAL A 34 -4.54 -6.62 6.90
CA VAL A 34 -4.67 -7.27 5.59
C VAL A 34 -3.73 -8.47 5.52
N VAL A 35 -2.45 -8.31 5.90
CA VAL A 35 -1.47 -9.40 5.87
C VAL A 35 -1.87 -10.53 6.81
N GLN A 36 -2.35 -10.22 8.01
CA GLN A 36 -2.87 -11.24 8.93
C GLN A 36 -4.05 -12.01 8.34
N SER A 37 -4.99 -11.31 7.68
CA SER A 37 -6.14 -11.95 7.03
C SER A 37 -5.70 -12.92 5.92
N PHE A 38 -4.65 -12.58 5.15
CA PHE A 38 -4.09 -13.47 4.14
C PHE A 38 -3.38 -14.69 4.75
N ILE A 39 -2.67 -14.50 5.86
CA ILE A 39 -1.99 -15.57 6.59
C ILE A 39 -3.02 -16.57 7.12
N ASP A 40 -4.08 -16.07 7.74
CA ASP A 40 -5.16 -16.88 8.32
C ASP A 40 -5.90 -17.66 7.22
N ALA A 41 -6.20 -16.99 6.10
CA ALA A 41 -6.85 -17.61 4.94
C ALA A 41 -5.99 -18.71 4.28
N ARG A 42 -4.67 -18.53 4.23
CA ARG A 42 -3.74 -19.51 3.61
C ARG A 42 -3.20 -20.56 4.58
N ARG A 43 -3.51 -20.47 5.88
CA ARG A 43 -2.92 -21.30 6.97
C ARG A 43 -1.39 -21.36 6.92
N THR A 44 -0.75 -20.33 6.40
CA THR A 44 0.70 -20.26 6.27
C THR A 44 1.33 -19.92 7.61
N LYS A 45 2.27 -20.73 8.10
CA LYS A 45 3.06 -20.36 9.29
C LYS A 45 4.10 -19.30 8.90
N ILE A 46 3.70 -18.04 8.99
CA ILE A 46 4.61 -16.90 8.89
C ILE A 46 4.92 -16.40 10.31
N SER A 47 6.20 -16.13 10.58
CA SER A 47 6.61 -15.52 11.85
C SER A 47 6.09 -14.08 11.91
N THR A 48 5.42 -13.75 13.02
CA THR A 48 4.90 -12.41 13.31
C THR A 48 5.99 -11.33 13.24
N ASP A 49 7.22 -11.65 13.66
CA ASP A 49 8.35 -10.71 13.63
C ASP A 49 8.80 -10.39 12.20
N LYS A 50 8.81 -11.41 11.33
CA LYS A 50 9.12 -11.22 9.91
C LYS A 50 8.05 -10.37 9.25
N MET A 51 6.79 -10.63 9.56
CA MET A 51 5.65 -9.84 9.06
C MET A 51 5.74 -8.37 9.49
N LEU A 52 6.05 -8.13 10.77
CA LEU A 52 6.23 -6.79 11.33
C LEU A 52 7.33 -6.01 10.59
N LYS A 53 8.45 -6.68 10.29
CA LYS A 53 9.54 -6.10 9.52
C LYS A 53 9.11 -5.76 8.10
N ASP A 54 8.48 -6.70 7.39
CA ASP A 54 8.04 -6.50 6.00
C ASP A 54 7.02 -5.36 5.90
N VAL A 55 6.07 -5.25 6.85
CA VAL A 55 5.12 -4.13 6.92
C VAL A 55 5.85 -2.80 7.13
N ASN A 56 6.79 -2.74 8.06
CA ASN A 56 7.56 -1.52 8.31
C ASN A 56 8.40 -1.10 7.10
N ASP A 57 9.00 -2.06 6.38
CA ASP A 57 9.78 -1.79 5.17
C ASP A 57 8.91 -1.22 4.04
N ILE A 58 7.69 -1.74 3.84
CA ILE A 58 6.71 -1.21 2.87
C ILE A 58 6.29 0.21 3.23
N VAL A 59 5.92 0.45 4.49
CA VAL A 59 5.50 1.78 4.95
C VAL A 59 6.64 2.79 4.80
N ASN A 60 7.87 2.40 5.17
CA ASN A 60 9.04 3.26 5.01
C ASN A 60 9.37 3.54 3.54
N PHE A 61 9.15 2.58 2.64
CA PHE A 61 9.32 2.77 1.20
C PHE A 61 8.31 3.77 0.64
N GLU A 62 7.03 3.69 1.02
CA GLU A 62 6.01 4.66 0.58
C GLU A 62 6.24 6.07 1.13
N ILE A 63 6.71 6.19 2.38
CA ILE A 63 7.13 7.49 2.94
C ILE A 63 8.27 8.09 2.11
N LYS A 64 9.26 7.28 1.71
CA LYS A 64 10.38 7.73 0.87
C LYS A 64 9.92 8.17 -0.52
N LEU A 65 8.94 7.49 -1.12
CA LEU A 65 8.36 7.87 -2.41
C LEU A 65 7.52 9.16 -2.36
N SER A 66 7.05 9.54 -1.17
CA SER A 66 6.21 10.73 -0.97
C SER A 66 7.01 12.02 -0.73
N LYS A 67 8.33 11.92 -0.55
CA LYS A 67 9.27 13.05 -0.43
C LYS A 67 9.85 13.43 -1.78
#